data_AF-A0A7C6AQN8-F1
#
_entry.id   AF-A0A7C6AQN8-F1
#
_cell.length_a   1.000
_cell.length_b   1.000
_cell.length_c   1.000
_cell.angle_alpha   90.00
_cell.angle_beta   90.00
_cell.angle_gamma   90.00
#
_symmetry.space_group_name_H-M   'P 1'
#
loop_
_entity.id
_entity.type
_entity.pdbx_description
1 polymer ?
#
loop_
_entity_poly.entity_id
_entity_poly.type
_entity_poly.pdbx_seq_one_letter_code
_entity_poly.pdbx_strand_id
1 'polypeptide(L)'
;MWILRWVFGSLVVLLIVGFALQNTDQLVSVRFLTWETPNLPLWVFLYAAFALGVLTWLILSISRFLSLQSEVRRAQREARKLREELDRLRNLAIEEEGAGEGELTP
;
A
#
# COMPACT_ATOMS: atom_id res chain seq x y z
N MET A 1 -8.19 16.20 -2.40
CA MET A 1 -7.43 17.14 -3.25
C MET A 1 -5.94 16.97 -3.01
N TRP A 2 -5.15 16.77 -4.06
CA TRP A 2 -3.69 16.61 -3.94
C TRP A 2 -3.03 17.78 -3.17
N ILE A 3 -3.52 19.00 -3.39
CA ILE A 3 -3.08 20.23 -2.71
C ILE A 3 -3.24 20.15 -1.18
N LEU A 4 -4.37 19.62 -0.70
CA LEU A 4 -4.67 19.55 0.73
C LEU A 4 -3.70 18.61 1.45
N ARG A 5 -3.29 17.53 0.77
CA ARG A 5 -2.29 16.58 1.29
C ARG A 5 -0.92 17.25 1.44
N TRP A 6 -0.51 18.07 0.47
CA TRP A 6 0.75 18.81 0.52
C TRP A 6 0.73 19.92 1.57
N VAL A 7 -0.37 20.68 1.65
CA VAL A 7 -0.55 21.72 2.67
C VAL A 7 -0.53 21.11 4.07
N PHE A 8 -1.25 20.01 4.29
CA PHE A 8 -1.24 19.31 5.57
C PHE A 8 0.16 18.79 5.91
N GLY A 9 0.84 18.14 4.96
CA GLY A 9 2.22 17.67 5.17
C GLY A 9 3.18 18.80 5.52
N SER A 10 3.09 19.93 4.83
CA SER A 10 3.90 21.12 5.13
C SER A 10 3.60 21.69 6.52
N LEU A 11 2.32 21.77 6.90
CA LEU A 11 1.92 22.23 8.23
C LEU A 11 2.49 21.32 9.34
N VAL A 12 2.44 20.01 9.16
CA VAL A 12 3.03 19.04 10.10
C VAL A 12 4.55 19.26 10.23
N VAL A 13 5.26 19.45 9.12
CA VAL A 13 6.71 19.72 9.15
C VAL A 13 7.00 21.03 9.89
N LEU A 14 6.25 22.10 9.62
CA LEU A 14 6.41 23.38 10.31
C LEU A 14 6.18 23.25 11.81
N LEU A 15 5.18 22.48 12.23
CA LEU A 15 4.92 22.22 13.66
C LEU A 15 6.08 21.45 14.31
N ILE A 16 6.60 20.43 13.65
CA ILE A 16 7.73 19.63 14.15
C ILE A 16 8.99 20.50 14.29
N VAL A 17 9.31 21.28 13.26
CA VAL A 17 10.47 22.18 13.28
C VAL A 17 10.29 23.30 14.31
N GLY A 18 9.11 23.92 14.36
CA GLY A 18 8.79 24.96 15.33
C GLY A 18 8.89 24.46 16.77
N PHE A 19 8.39 23.25 17.03
CA PHE A 19 8.56 22.58 18.31
C PHE A 19 10.03 22.35 18.66
N ALA A 20 10.83 21.86 17.71
CA ALA A 20 12.26 21.64 17.96
C ALA A 20 13.01 22.93 18.27
N LEU A 21 12.71 24.01 17.54
CA LEU A 21 13.31 25.34 17.80
C LEU A 21 12.94 25.88 19.18
N GLN A 22 11.68 25.75 19.60
CA GLN A 22 11.25 26.21 20.93
C GLN A 22 11.84 25.38 22.08
N ASN A 23 12.21 24.13 21.82
CA ASN A 23 12.72 23.19 22.83
C ASN A 23 14.17 22.78 22.58
N THR A 24 14.97 23.64 21.91
CA THR A 24 16.35 23.31 21.52
C THR A 24 17.24 23.08 22.74
N ASP A 25 17.09 23.89 23.79
CA ASP A 25 17.90 23.81 25.01
C ASP A 25 17.31 22.84 26.06
N GLN A 26 16.14 22.26 25.80
CA GLN A 26 15.50 21.33 26.72
C GLN A 26 16.17 19.95 26.64
N LEU A 27 16.97 19.63 27.64
CA LEU A 27 17.61 18.33 27.80
C LEU A 27 16.75 17.39 28.63
N VAL A 28 16.63 16.14 28.19
CA VAL A 28 15.89 15.08 28.88
C VAL A 28 16.68 13.77 28.87
N SER A 29 16.53 12.97 29.92
CA SER A 29 16.92 11.56 29.93
C SER A 29 15.66 10.69 29.81
N VAL A 30 15.77 9.60 29.06
CA VAL A 30 14.72 8.59 28.91
C VAL A 30 15.21 7.30 29.56
N ARG A 31 14.45 6.82 30.56
CA ARG A 31 14.67 5.52 31.18
C ARG A 31 13.84 4.47 30.45
N PHE A 32 14.50 3.43 29.97
CA PHE A 32 13.88 2.30 29.29
C PHE A 32 14.32 0.99 29.94
N LEU A 33 13.39 0.34 30.64
CA LEU A 33 13.68 -0.78 31.55
C LEU A 33 14.81 -0.43 32.53
N THR A 34 15.99 -1.04 32.35
CA THR A 34 17.18 -0.83 33.18
C THR A 34 18.18 0.15 32.58
N TRP A 35 17.98 0.56 31.33
CA TRP A 35 18.86 1.47 30.62
C TRP A 35 18.36 2.92 30.73
N GLU A 36 19.28 3.87 30.79
CA GLU A 36 18.98 5.29 30.77
C GLU A 36 19.86 5.98 29.75
N THR A 37 19.25 6.84 28.93
CA THR A 37 19.96 7.62 27.93
C THR A 37 20.74 8.74 28.61
N PRO A 38 21.86 9.22 28.02
CA PRO A 38 22.41 10.51 28.42
C PRO A 38 21.37 11.63 28.23
N ASN A 39 21.59 12.75 28.92
CA ASN A 39 20.79 13.96 28.71
C ASN A 39 21.01 14.46 27.28
N LEU A 40 19.98 14.30 26.45
CA LEU A 40 19.98 14.74 25.06
C LEU A 40 18.84 15.74 24.85
N PRO A 41 18.94 16.62 23.83
CA PRO A 41 17.86 17.52 23.49
C PRO A 41 16.58 16.75 23.18
N LEU A 42 15.44 17.24 23.68
CA LEU A 42 14.12 16.62 23.53
C LEU A 42 13.78 16.32 22.07
N TRP A 43 14.13 17.22 21.17
CA TRP A 43 13.85 17.08 19.74
C TRP A 43 14.51 15.83 19.12
N VAL A 44 15.65 15.36 19.65
CA VAL A 44 16.34 14.16 19.17
C VAL A 44 15.44 12.93 19.36
N PHE A 45 14.85 12.77 20.55
CA PHE A 45 13.95 11.65 20.84
C PHE A 45 12.67 11.72 20.01
N LEU A 46 12.10 12.92 19.86
CA LEU A 46 10.90 13.12 19.06
C LEU A 46 11.15 12.73 17.59
N TYR A 47 12.28 13.16 17.02
CA TYR A 47 12.62 12.88 15.63
C TYR A 47 12.93 11.40 15.42
N ALA A 48 13.64 10.77 16.35
CA ALA A 48 13.89 9.33 16.31
C ALA A 48 12.59 8.52 16.34
N ALA A 49 11.66 8.86 17.25
CA ALA A 49 10.36 8.20 17.35
C ALA A 49 9.51 8.40 16.08
N PHE A 50 9.48 9.63 15.55
CA PHE A 50 8.79 9.93 14.30
C PHE A 50 9.37 9.15 13.11
N ALA A 51 10.71 9.16 12.97
CA ALA A 51 11.40 8.43 11.91
C ALA A 51 11.13 6.93 11.99
N LEU A 52 11.19 6.34 13.18
CA LEU A 52 10.84 4.93 13.39
C LEU A 52 9.38 4.65 13.00
N GLY A 53 8.44 5.50 13.39
CA GLY A 53 7.04 5.36 13.00
C GLY A 53 6.84 5.40 11.47
N VAL A 54 7.50 6.35 10.79
CA VAL A 54 7.48 6.44 9.32
C VAL A 54 8.08 5.19 8.68
N LEU A 55 9.23 4.70 9.17
CA LEU A 55 9.87 3.49 8.66
C LEU A 55 8.98 2.26 8.83
N THR A 56 8.39 2.08 10.00
CA THR A 56 7.44 0.99 10.26
C THR A 56 6.23 1.08 9.33
N TRP A 57 5.66 2.28 9.16
CA TRP A 57 4.54 2.48 8.24
C TRP A 57 4.93 2.17 6.78
N LEU A 58 6.11 2.60 6.32
CA LEU A 58 6.60 2.30 4.98
C LEU A 58 6.76 0.80 4.75
N ILE A 59 7.38 0.08 5.68
CA ILE A 59 7.55 -1.38 5.60
C ILE A 59 6.18 -2.06 5.46
N LEU A 60 5.23 -1.74 6.35
CA LEU A 60 3.89 -2.32 6.32
C LEU A 60 3.12 -1.94 5.04
N SER A 61 3.32 -0.73 4.52
CA SER A 61 2.69 -0.27 3.29
C SER A 61 3.22 -1.02 2.07
N ILE A 62 4.54 -1.22 1.98
CA ILE A 62 5.17 -1.96 0.88
C ILE A 62 4.68 -3.40 0.87
N SER A 63 4.65 -4.08 2.02
CA SER A 63 4.16 -5.45 2.12
C SER A 63 2.70 -5.57 1.65
N ARG A 64 1.82 -4.64 2.06
CA ARG A 64 0.42 -4.63 1.61
C ARG A 64 0.29 -4.34 0.12
N PHE A 65 1.08 -3.39 -0.39
CA PHE A 65 1.07 -3.06 -1.81
C PHE A 65 1.45 -4.26 -2.68
N LEU A 66 2.46 -5.04 -2.27
CA LEU A 66 2.86 -6.27 -2.98
C LEU A 66 1.76 -7.34 -2.93
N SER A 67 1.09 -7.53 -1.79
CA SER A 67 -0.05 -8.47 -1.68
C SER A 67 -1.15 -8.09 -2.66
N LEU A 68 -1.58 -6.81 -2.63
CA LEU A 68 -2.63 -6.29 -3.50
C LEU A 68 -2.26 -6.44 -4.98
N GLN A 69 -1.00 -6.16 -5.35
CA GLN A 69 -0.55 -6.34 -6.73
C GLN A 69 -0.61 -7.82 -7.15
N SER A 70 -0.29 -8.75 -6.24
CA SER A 70 -0.38 -10.19 -6.49
C SER A 70 -1.84 -10.64 -6.69
N GLU A 71 -2.75 -10.13 -5.86
CA GLU A 71 -4.19 -10.41 -5.94
C GLU A 71 -4.79 -9.88 -7.26
N VAL A 72 -4.45 -8.65 -7.64
CA VAL A 72 -4.87 -8.06 -8.92
C VAL A 72 -4.39 -8.93 -10.10
N ARG A 73 -3.14 -9.39 -10.07
CA ARG A 73 -2.61 -10.26 -11.13
C ARG A 73 -3.33 -11.61 -11.19
N ARG A 74 -3.67 -12.20 -10.03
CA ARG A 74 -4.43 -13.46 -9.96
C ARG A 74 -5.84 -13.27 -10.52
N ALA A 75 -6.56 -12.25 -10.06
CA ALA A 75 -7.90 -11.92 -10.55
C ALA A 75 -7.92 -11.70 -12.07
N GLN A 76 -6.92 -11.00 -12.62
CA GLN A 76 -6.82 -10.80 -14.08
C GLN A 76 -6.51 -12.08 -14.86
N ARG A 77 -5.78 -13.04 -14.27
CA ARG A 77 -5.53 -14.35 -14.91
C ARG A 77 -6.78 -15.20 -14.91
N GLU A 78 -7.49 -15.25 -13.79
CA GLU A 78 -8.77 -15.97 -13.68
C GLU A 78 -9.81 -15.40 -14.64
N ALA A 79 -9.95 -14.07 -14.70
CA ALA A 79 -10.88 -13.43 -15.62
C ALA A 79 -10.58 -13.74 -17.09
N ARG A 80 -9.29 -13.85 -17.47
CA ARG A 80 -8.89 -14.28 -18.83
C ARG A 80 -9.25 -15.74 -19.09
N LYS A 81 -8.91 -16.63 -18.16
CA LYS A 81 -9.22 -18.06 -18.26
C LYS A 81 -10.72 -18.32 -18.40
N LEU A 82 -11.54 -17.68 -17.57
CA LEU A 82 -12.99 -17.82 -17.63
C LEU A 82 -13.57 -17.30 -18.96
N ARG A 83 -12.99 -16.24 -19.53
CA ARG A 83 -13.39 -15.75 -20.86
C ARG A 83 -13.05 -16.75 -21.97
N GLU A 84 -11.83 -17.32 -21.93
CA GLU A 84 -11.42 -18.36 -22.89
C GLU A 84 -12.30 -19.61 -22.81
N GLU A 85 -12.69 -20.04 -21.59
CA GLU A 85 -13.63 -21.15 -21.40
C GLU A 85 -15.01 -20.84 -21.99
N LEU A 86 -15.53 -19.63 -21.75
CA LEU A 86 -16.81 -19.21 -22.30
C LEU A 86 -16.80 -19.16 -23.84
N ASP A 87 -15.72 -18.62 -24.43
CA ASP A 87 -15.55 -18.56 -25.88
C ASP A 87 -15.46 -19.97 -26.49
N ARG A 88 -14.78 -20.90 -25.82
CA ARG A 88 -14.69 -22.30 -26.26
C ARG A 88 -16.05 -23.01 -26.24
N LEU A 89 -16.81 -22.83 -25.15
CA LEU A 89 -18.15 -23.40 -25.03
C LEU A 89 -19.11 -22.83 -26.09
N ARG A 90 -19.02 -21.52 -26.34
CA ARG A 90 -19.80 -20.86 -27.40
C ARG A 90 -19.46 -21.41 -28.78
N ASN A 91 -18.18 -21.60 -29.09
CA ASN A 91 -17.77 -22.14 -30.38
C ASN A 91 -18.23 -23.58 -30.57
N LEU A 92 -18.17 -24.42 -29.53
CA LEU A 92 -18.70 -25.79 -29.56
C LEU A 92 -20.22 -25.81 -29.84
N ALA A 93 -20.99 -24.96 -29.18
CA ALA A 93 -22.44 -24.88 -29.40
C ALA A 93 -22.80 -24.48 -30.85
N ILE A 94 -22.04 -23.56 -31.45
CA ILE A 94 -22.24 -23.14 -32.85
C ILE A 94 -21.88 -24.27 -33.83
N GLU A 95 -20.85 -25.05 -33.54
CA GLU A 95 -20.43 -26.18 -34.37
C GLU A 95 -21.47 -27.32 -34.34
N GLU A 96 -22.08 -27.59 -33.18
CA GLU A 96 -23.20 -28.53 -33.05
C GLU A 96 -24.46 -28.07 -33.81
N GLU A 97 -24.83 -26.78 -33.73
CA GLU A 97 -25.95 -26.23 -34.50
C GLU A 97 -25.72 -26.33 -36.03
N GLY A 98 -24.51 -25.99 -36.50
CA GLY A 98 -24.17 -26.06 -37.92
C GLY A 98 -24.08 -27.50 -38.47
N ALA A 99 -23.65 -28.46 -37.65
CA ALA A 99 -23.64 -29.88 -38.02
C ALA A 99 -25.07 -30.45 -38.17
N GLY A 100 -26.00 -30.01 -37.32
CA GLY A 100 -27.42 -30.40 -37.41
C GLY A 100 -28.15 -29.85 -38.64
N GLU A 101 -27.74 -28.69 -39.16
CA GLU A 101 -28.30 -28.13 -40.41
C GLU A 101 -27.74 -28.83 -41.67
N GLY A 102 -26.50 -29.34 -41.64
CA GLY A 102 -25.86 -30.03 -42.76
C GLY A 102 -26.38 -31.45 -43.04
N GLU A 103 -26.95 -32.13 -42.04
CA GLU A 103 -27.55 -33.46 -42.19
C GLU A 103 -28.96 -33.45 -42.82
N LEU A 104 -29.57 -32.27 -42.99
CA LEU A 104 -30.94 -32.11 -43.51
C LEU A 104 -31.02 -31.71 -44.99
N THR A 105 -29.90 -31.57 -45.70
CA THR A 105 -29.90 -31.34 -47.16
C THR A 105 -29.54 -32.63 -47.93
N PRO A 106 -30.48 -33.22 -48.69
CA PRO A 106 -30.28 -34.45 -49.46
C PRO A 106 -29.41 -34.28 -50.72
#